data_AF-A0A2X5NT08-F1
#
_entry.id   AF-A0A2X5NT08-F1
#
_cell.length_a   1.000
_cell.length_b   1.000
_cell.length_c   1.000
_cell.angle_alpha   90.00
_cell.angle_beta   90.00
_cell.angle_gamma   90.00
#
_symmetry.space_group_name_H-M   'P 1'
#
loop_
_entity.id
_entity.type
_entity.pdbx_description
1 polymer ?
#
loop_
_entity_poly.entity_id
_entity_poly.type
_entity_poly.pdbx_seq_one_letter_code
_entity_poly.pdbx_strand_id
1 'polypeptide(L)'
;MSDITTGSVAFKKSLPWGKYLLITVGVLLSVLILVIPLISILWEALGKGVLASLHNLEDPDMLHAIWLSVMIALITVPVNLVFGTLLAWLVSRFNFPGRQLLLTLYDIPFAMSPVVVGLLYLLFWGLMVPRGTGWMPIISRSCLHGLAWCWSVFSSAARLLSVNWFRSC
;
A
#
# COMPACT_ATOMS: atom_id res chain seq x y z
N MET A 1 -38.79 -45.07 23.78
CA MET A 1 -38.97 -44.09 22.69
C MET A 1 -37.67 -43.28 22.60
N SER A 2 -36.55 -43.87 22.19
CA SER A 2 -36.17 -44.32 20.83
C SER A 2 -35.47 -43.21 20.04
N ASP A 3 -34.15 -43.35 19.97
CA ASP A 3 -33.33 -43.09 18.79
C ASP A 3 -33.24 -41.66 18.25
N ILE A 4 -32.32 -40.90 18.82
CA ILE A 4 -31.36 -40.14 18.00
C ILE A 4 -29.93 -40.47 18.46
N THR A 5 -29.58 -41.71 18.17
CA THR A 5 -28.26 -42.15 17.71
C THR A 5 -27.28 -41.01 17.44
N THR A 6 -26.26 -40.90 18.29
CA THR A 6 -24.84 -41.05 17.93
C THR A 6 -24.52 -40.91 16.43
N GLY A 7 -24.78 -39.73 15.87
CA GLY A 7 -24.26 -39.32 14.57
C GLY A 7 -22.80 -38.93 14.73
N SER A 8 -21.95 -39.94 14.98
CA SER A 8 -20.51 -39.81 14.84
C SER A 8 -20.25 -39.29 13.42
N VAL A 9 -20.04 -37.96 13.31
CA VAL A 9 -19.47 -37.33 12.13
C VAL A 9 -18.05 -37.89 12.02
N ALA A 10 -17.97 -39.07 11.41
CA ALA A 10 -16.74 -39.71 11.04
C ALA A 10 -16.04 -38.76 10.07
N PHE A 11 -15.15 -37.93 10.61
CA PHE A 11 -14.13 -37.24 9.85
C PHE A 11 -13.32 -38.32 9.15
N LYS A 12 -13.76 -38.72 7.95
CA LYS A 12 -13.08 -39.67 7.10
C LYS A 12 -11.67 -39.11 6.94
N LYS A 13 -10.68 -39.81 7.49
CA LYS A 13 -9.26 -39.45 7.39
C LYS A 13 -8.90 -39.51 5.90
N SER A 14 -9.13 -38.42 5.19
CA SER A 14 -8.92 -38.38 3.75
C SER A 14 -7.44 -38.59 3.48
N LEU A 15 -7.19 -39.55 2.58
CA LEU A 15 -5.89 -39.95 2.06
C LEU A 15 -4.96 -38.72 2.00
N PRO A 16 -3.81 -38.71 2.70
CA PRO A 16 -2.91 -37.55 2.70
C PRO A 16 -2.52 -37.15 1.27
N TRP A 17 -2.41 -38.13 0.38
CA TRP A 17 -2.16 -37.95 -1.05
C TRP A 17 -3.19 -37.08 -1.78
N GLY A 18 -4.49 -37.20 -1.46
CA GLY A 18 -5.52 -36.38 -2.11
C GLY A 18 -5.38 -34.90 -1.75
N LYS A 19 -5.06 -34.60 -0.49
CA LYS A 19 -4.80 -33.21 -0.04
C LYS A 19 -3.56 -32.63 -0.71
N TYR A 20 -2.47 -33.39 -0.79
CA TYR A 20 -1.26 -32.96 -1.48
C TYR A 20 -1.48 -32.75 -2.99
N LEU A 21 -2.27 -33.59 -3.65
CA LEU A 21 -2.64 -33.39 -5.05
C LEU A 21 -3.44 -32.10 -5.25
N LEU A 22 -4.47 -31.84 -4.43
CA LEU A 22 -5.25 -30.60 -4.54
C LEU A 22 -4.41 -29.35 -4.27
N ILE A 23 -3.50 -29.39 -3.29
CA ILE A 23 -2.60 -28.28 -2.98
C ILE A 23 -1.59 -28.08 -4.13
N THR A 24 -1.00 -29.17 -4.64
CA THR A 24 -0.01 -29.10 -5.72
C THR A 24 -0.64 -28.57 -7.00
N VAL A 25 -1.84 -29.03 -7.35
CA VAL A 25 -2.58 -28.52 -8.52
C VAL A 25 -2.95 -27.04 -8.34
N GLY A 26 -3.44 -26.64 -7.16
CA GLY A 26 -3.76 -25.24 -6.87
C GLY A 26 -2.54 -24.33 -6.97
N VAL A 27 -1.43 -24.71 -6.34
CA VAL A 27 -0.16 -23.95 -6.39
C VAL A 27 0.40 -23.94 -7.81
N LEU A 28 0.41 -25.07 -8.51
CA LEU A 28 0.89 -25.16 -9.89
C LEU A 28 0.09 -24.24 -10.81
N LEU A 29 -1.23 -24.21 -10.69
CA LEU A 29 -2.10 -23.36 -11.50
C LEU A 29 -1.90 -21.87 -11.18
N SER A 30 -1.78 -21.49 -9.90
CA SER A 30 -1.44 -20.11 -9.50
C SER A 30 -0.07 -19.67 -10.02
N VAL A 31 0.95 -20.52 -9.91
CA VAL A 31 2.30 -20.23 -10.42
C VAL A 31 2.28 -20.13 -11.93
N LEU A 32 1.59 -21.04 -12.63
CA LEU A 32 1.52 -21.04 -14.09
C LEU A 32 0.89 -19.74 -14.62
N ILE A 33 -0.21 -19.28 -14.02
CA ILE A 33 -0.85 -18.00 -14.38
C ILE A 33 0.10 -16.80 -14.19
N LEU A 34 0.97 -16.83 -13.18
CA LEU A 34 1.90 -15.74 -12.89
C LEU A 34 3.18 -15.80 -13.73
N VAL A 35 3.67 -17.01 -14.02
CA VAL A 35 4.92 -17.24 -14.75
C VAL A 35 4.74 -17.02 -16.25
N ILE A 36 3.58 -17.36 -16.83
CA ILE A 36 3.29 -17.12 -18.26
C ILE A 36 3.54 -15.66 -18.68
N PRO A 37 2.91 -14.63 -18.05
CA PRO A 37 3.13 -13.24 -18.44
C PRO A 37 4.55 -12.77 -18.11
N LEU A 38 5.15 -13.29 -17.04
CA LEU A 38 6.53 -12.95 -16.69
C LEU A 38 7.51 -13.38 -17.78
N ILE A 39 7.36 -14.60 -18.31
CA ILE A 39 8.17 -15.10 -19.43
C ILE A 39 7.89 -14.28 -20.69
N SER A 40 6.64 -13.90 -20.97
CA SER A 40 6.32 -13.04 -22.13
C SER A 40 7.06 -11.71 -22.07
N ILE A 41 6.99 -11.03 -20.91
CA ILE A 41 7.66 -9.74 -20.71
C ILE A 41 9.18 -9.90 -20.82
N LEU A 42 9.76 -10.97 -20.26
CA LEU A 42 11.19 -11.25 -20.36
C LEU A 42 11.62 -11.54 -21.80
N TRP A 43 10.81 -12.29 -22.56
CA TRP A 43 11.09 -12.60 -23.96
C TRP A 43 11.03 -11.35 -24.84
N GLU A 44 10.06 -10.47 -24.61
CA GLU A 44 9.95 -9.20 -25.31
C GLU A 44 11.06 -8.22 -24.92
N ALA A 45 11.43 -8.17 -23.63
CA ALA A 45 12.49 -7.30 -23.12
C ALA A 45 13.89 -7.73 -23.61
N LEU A 46 14.17 -9.03 -23.63
CA LEU A 46 15.46 -9.58 -24.09
C LEU A 46 15.51 -9.77 -25.61
N GLY A 47 14.38 -10.01 -26.26
CA GLY A 47 14.27 -10.24 -27.70
C GLY A 47 14.54 -9.00 -28.55
N LYS A 48 14.36 -7.80 -28.00
CA LYS A 48 14.81 -6.54 -28.65
C LYS A 48 16.34 -6.37 -28.58
N GLY A 49 17.05 -7.20 -27.83
CA GLY A 49 18.50 -7.22 -27.67
C GLY A 49 18.97 -6.43 -26.45
N VAL A 50 19.93 -6.99 -25.69
CA VAL A 50 20.53 -6.35 -24.51
C VAL A 50 21.14 -4.98 -24.85
N LEU A 51 21.67 -4.83 -26.07
CA LEU A 51 22.18 -3.55 -26.59
C LEU A 51 21.06 -2.54 -26.89
N ALA A 52 19.90 -2.97 -27.38
CA ALA A 52 18.76 -2.07 -27.56
C ALA A 52 18.15 -1.69 -26.22
N SER A 53 18.11 -2.58 -25.23
CA SER A 53 17.72 -2.20 -23.86
C SER A 53 18.67 -1.14 -23.30
N LEU A 54 19.99 -1.29 -23.46
CA LEU A 54 20.96 -0.27 -23.03
C LEU A 54 20.80 1.07 -23.78
N HIS A 55 20.48 1.04 -25.09
CA HIS A 55 20.23 2.26 -25.86
C HIS A 55 18.89 2.93 -25.48
N ASN A 56 17.85 2.15 -25.14
CA ASN A 56 16.59 2.68 -24.60
C ASN A 56 16.75 3.26 -23.20
N LEU A 57 17.72 2.77 -22.40
CA LEU A 57 18.09 3.39 -21.13
C LEU A 57 18.70 4.79 -21.30
N GLU A 58 19.32 5.07 -22.44
CA GLU A 58 19.86 6.39 -22.78
C GLU A 58 18.82 7.34 -23.38
N ASP A 59 17.61 6.86 -23.71
CA ASP A 59 16.54 7.73 -24.15
C ASP A 59 16.13 8.69 -23.00
N PRO A 60 16.11 10.00 -23.26
CA PRO A 60 15.85 11.01 -22.24
C PRO A 60 14.48 10.84 -21.58
N ASP A 61 13.50 10.29 -22.30
CA ASP A 61 12.16 10.04 -21.79
C ASP A 61 12.14 8.93 -20.71
N MET A 62 12.94 7.88 -20.89
CA MET A 62 13.03 6.78 -19.94
C MET A 62 13.76 7.22 -18.66
N LEU A 63 14.84 7.99 -18.79
CA LEU A 63 15.55 8.59 -17.65
C LEU A 63 14.67 9.56 -16.86
N HIS A 64 13.87 10.37 -17.56
CA HIS A 64 12.96 11.31 -16.90
C HIS A 64 11.86 10.58 -16.12
N ALA A 65 11.29 9.52 -16.68
CA ALA A 65 10.31 8.68 -16.00
C ALA A 65 10.89 8.03 -14.73
N ILE A 66 12.09 7.45 -14.83
CA ILE A 66 12.80 6.86 -13.68
C ILE A 66 13.05 7.92 -12.60
N TRP A 67 13.54 9.10 -12.98
CA TRP A 67 13.82 10.18 -12.04
C TRP A 67 12.56 10.65 -11.31
N LEU A 68 11.43 10.77 -12.02
CA LEU A 68 10.13 11.12 -11.44
C LEU A 68 9.69 10.07 -10.41
N SER A 69 9.75 8.78 -10.75
CA SER A 69 9.38 7.70 -9.84
C SER A 69 10.28 7.66 -8.61
N VAL A 70 11.59 7.87 -8.78
CA VAL A 70 12.55 7.93 -7.67
C VAL A 70 12.26 9.12 -6.76
N MET A 71 12.01 10.31 -7.31
CA MET A 71 11.61 11.49 -6.52
C MET A 71 10.33 11.23 -5.71
N ILE A 72 9.32 10.64 -6.35
CA ILE A 72 8.05 10.31 -5.68
C ILE A 72 8.29 9.29 -4.57
N ALA A 73 9.04 8.23 -4.84
CA ALA A 73 9.38 7.21 -3.83
C ALA A 73 10.15 7.82 -2.65
N LEU A 74 11.14 8.68 -2.93
CA LEU A 74 11.97 9.33 -1.93
C LEU A 74 11.16 10.21 -0.97
N ILE A 75 10.09 10.83 -1.44
CA ILE A 75 9.20 11.65 -0.60
C ILE A 75 8.13 10.78 0.10
N THR A 76 7.50 9.85 -0.63
CA THR A 76 6.37 9.06 -0.11
C THR A 76 6.78 8.03 0.94
N VAL A 77 7.92 7.36 0.77
CA VAL A 77 8.42 6.33 1.69
C VAL A 77 8.64 6.88 3.11
N PRO A 78 9.44 7.95 3.33
CA PRO A 78 9.65 8.47 4.68
C PRO A 78 8.37 9.02 5.30
N VAL A 79 7.51 9.66 4.49
CA VAL A 79 6.21 10.15 4.97
C VAL A 79 5.35 8.99 5.48
N ASN A 80 5.18 7.93 4.69
CA ASN A 80 4.41 6.74 5.09
C ASN A 80 5.02 6.05 6.31
N LEU A 81 6.35 5.98 6.40
CA LEU A 81 7.06 5.36 7.50
C LEU A 81 6.87 6.13 8.81
N VAL A 82 6.96 7.47 8.78
CA VAL A 82 6.74 8.33 9.94
C VAL A 82 5.30 8.20 10.45
N PHE A 83 4.30 8.36 9.57
CA PHE A 83 2.88 8.25 9.94
C PHE A 83 2.52 6.85 10.46
N GLY A 84 2.97 5.80 9.77
CA GLY A 84 2.70 4.42 10.17
C GLY A 84 3.34 4.06 11.52
N THR A 85 4.58 4.49 11.75
CA THR A 85 5.29 4.26 13.01
C THR A 85 4.64 5.02 14.17
N LEU A 86 4.24 6.27 13.95
CA LEU A 86 3.50 7.07 14.94
C LEU A 86 2.16 6.41 15.30
N LEU A 87 1.39 5.95 14.32
CA LEU A 87 0.10 5.28 14.54
C LEU A 87 0.30 3.98 15.34
N ALA A 88 1.27 3.15 14.95
CA ALA A 88 1.59 1.90 15.64
C ALA A 88 2.04 2.13 17.08
N TRP A 89 2.86 3.17 17.31
CA TRP A 89 3.32 3.54 18.64
C TRP A 89 2.17 4.07 19.52
N LEU A 90 1.30 4.91 18.97
CA LEU A 90 0.14 5.45 19.68
C LEU A 90 -0.82 4.32 20.11
N VAL A 91 -1.11 3.39 19.19
CA VAL A 91 -2.02 2.25 19.39
C VAL A 91 -1.50 1.25 20.41
N SER A 92 -0.17 1.06 20.50
CA SER A 92 0.44 0.11 21.43
C SER A 92 0.65 0.68 22.84
N ARG A 93 0.91 1.98 22.97
CA ARG A 93 1.25 2.61 24.26
C ARG A 93 0.06 3.25 24.98
N PHE A 94 -0.96 3.69 24.27
CA PHE A 94 -2.10 4.40 24.86
C PHE A 94 -3.41 3.62 24.73
N ASN A 95 -3.89 3.07 25.84
CA ASN A 95 -5.23 2.51 25.96
C ASN A 95 -6.26 3.64 26.17
N PHE A 96 -6.50 4.46 25.14
CA PHE A 96 -7.62 5.41 25.14
C PHE A 96 -8.89 4.78 24.54
N PRO A 97 -10.10 5.16 25.01
CA PRO A 97 -11.37 4.67 24.45
C PRO A 97 -11.61 5.08 22.99
N GLY A 98 -10.81 6.00 22.42
CA GLY A 98 -10.90 6.45 21.02
C GLY A 98 -10.00 5.70 20.01
N ARG A 99 -9.27 4.66 20.45
CA ARG A 99 -8.34 3.88 19.60
C ARG A 99 -9.02 3.28 18.36
N GLN A 100 -10.24 2.77 18.53
CA GLN A 100 -11.01 2.16 17.44
C GLN A 100 -11.31 3.16 16.32
N LEU A 101 -11.57 4.43 16.69
CA LEU A 101 -11.97 5.48 15.76
C LEU A 101 -10.80 5.94 14.87
N LEU A 102 -9.60 6.01 15.44
CA LEU A 102 -8.36 6.31 14.70
C LEU A 102 -8.02 5.19 13.70
N LEU A 103 -8.16 3.92 14.11
CA LEU A 103 -7.95 2.78 13.22
C LEU A 103 -8.94 2.80 12.05
N THR A 104 -10.23 3.00 12.32
CA THR A 104 -11.23 3.10 11.25
C THR A 104 -10.97 4.27 10.30
N LEU A 105 -10.50 5.42 10.81
CA LEU A 105 -10.21 6.58 9.95
C LEU A 105 -9.03 6.31 8.99
N TYR A 106 -8.05 5.51 9.41
CA TYR A 106 -6.92 5.10 8.59
C TYR A 106 -7.27 3.97 7.61
N ASP A 107 -8.15 3.06 8.00
CA ASP A 107 -8.58 1.96 7.14
C ASP A 107 -9.47 2.45 6.00
N ILE A 108 -10.22 3.55 6.17
CA ILE A 108 -11.07 4.13 5.12
C ILE A 108 -10.30 4.43 3.82
N PRO A 109 -9.19 5.21 3.82
CA PRO A 109 -8.44 5.46 2.59
C PRO A 109 -7.76 4.20 2.05
N PHE A 110 -7.38 3.25 2.91
CA PHE A 110 -6.82 1.98 2.44
C PHE A 110 -7.88 1.08 1.78
N ALA A 111 -9.13 1.18 2.21
CA ALA A 111 -10.27 0.52 1.59
C ALA A 111 -10.69 1.17 0.26
N MET A 112 -10.25 2.39 -0.02
CA MET A 112 -10.49 3.06 -1.30
C MET A 112 -9.55 2.50 -2.37
N SER A 113 -10.14 2.01 -3.48
CA SER A 113 -9.35 1.56 -4.63
C SER A 113 -8.55 2.74 -5.22
N PRO A 114 -7.24 2.58 -5.50
CA PRO A 114 -6.42 3.61 -6.12
C PRO A 114 -7.01 4.12 -7.44
N VAL A 115 -7.70 3.25 -8.18
CA VAL A 115 -8.35 3.59 -9.46
C VAL A 115 -9.47 4.62 -9.25
N VAL A 116 -10.27 4.46 -8.20
CA VAL A 116 -11.37 5.38 -7.89
C VAL A 116 -10.82 6.75 -7.51
N VAL A 117 -9.76 6.78 -6.69
CA VAL A 117 -9.09 8.03 -6.30
C VAL A 117 -8.52 8.76 -7.51
N GLY A 118 -7.89 8.01 -8.44
CA GLY A 118 -7.39 8.56 -9.70
C GLY A 118 -8.50 9.16 -10.58
N LEU A 119 -9.61 8.44 -10.75
CA LEU A 119 -10.77 8.94 -11.49
C LEU A 119 -11.41 10.16 -10.82
N LEU A 120 -11.54 10.15 -9.49
CA LEU A 120 -12.08 11.27 -8.74
C LEU A 120 -11.19 12.50 -8.88
N TYR A 121 -9.87 12.33 -8.83
CA TYR A 121 -8.90 13.39 -9.05
C TYR A 121 -8.97 13.95 -10.48
N LEU A 122 -9.03 13.09 -11.49
CA LEU A 122 -9.22 13.49 -12.89
C LEU A 122 -10.54 14.22 -13.10
N LEU A 123 -11.64 13.75 -12.50
CA LEU A 123 -12.95 14.37 -12.59
C LEU A 123 -12.98 15.72 -11.86
N PHE A 124 -12.43 15.78 -10.66
CA PHE A 124 -12.31 17.00 -9.87
C PHE A 124 -11.49 18.04 -10.62
N TRP A 125 -10.33 17.65 -11.17
CA TRP A 125 -9.50 18.54 -11.96
C TRP A 125 -10.11 18.89 -13.33
N GLY A 126 -10.82 17.95 -13.95
CA GLY A 126 -11.50 18.15 -15.23
C GLY A 126 -12.73 19.05 -15.14
N LEU A 127 -13.44 19.05 -14.00
CA LEU A 127 -14.64 19.86 -13.77
C LEU A 127 -14.35 21.18 -13.06
N MET A 128 -13.34 21.27 -12.17
CA MET A 128 -13.05 22.46 -11.35
C MET A 128 -11.93 23.37 -11.88
N VAL A 129 -11.36 23.11 -13.06
CA VAL A 129 -10.37 24.03 -13.65
C VAL A 129 -11.00 24.84 -14.79
N PRO A 130 -11.63 26.00 -14.47
CA PRO A 130 -11.83 27.04 -15.46
C PRO A 130 -10.47 27.41 -16.05
N ARG A 131 -10.39 27.45 -17.39
CA ARG A 131 -9.20 27.86 -18.14
C ARG A 131 -8.60 29.15 -17.55
N GLY A 132 -7.45 29.04 -16.89
CA GLY A 132 -6.59 30.20 -16.59
C GLY A 132 -6.39 30.64 -15.14
N THR A 133 -6.80 29.89 -14.11
CA THR A 133 -6.43 30.21 -12.71
C THR A 133 -5.26 29.35 -12.23
N GLY A 134 -4.22 29.97 -11.68
CA GLY A 134 -3.02 29.28 -11.19
C GLY A 134 -3.28 28.55 -9.88
N TRP A 135 -3.60 27.26 -9.94
CA TRP A 135 -3.84 26.39 -8.77
C TRP A 135 -2.57 25.77 -8.17
N MET A 136 -1.44 25.82 -8.89
CA MET A 136 -0.12 25.40 -8.38
C MET A 136 0.24 25.98 -7.00
N PRO A 137 -0.03 27.25 -6.66
CA PRO A 137 0.17 27.77 -5.30
C PRO A 137 -0.79 27.18 -4.25
N ILE A 138 -1.98 26.70 -4.62
CA ILE A 138 -2.95 26.12 -3.69
C ILE A 138 -2.57 24.69 -3.34
N ILE A 139 -2.12 23.87 -4.29
CA ILE A 139 -1.57 22.53 -4.00
C ILE A 139 -0.33 22.64 -3.13
N SER A 140 0.58 23.57 -3.45
CA SER A 140 1.75 23.84 -2.61
C SER A 140 1.33 24.18 -1.17
N ARG A 141 0.39 25.10 -0.97
CA ARG A 141 -0.11 25.48 0.36
C ARG A 141 -0.85 24.36 1.09
N SER A 142 -1.66 23.55 0.40
CA SER A 142 -2.38 22.43 1.02
C SER A 142 -1.45 21.28 1.38
N CYS A 143 -0.45 21.00 0.55
CA CYS A 143 0.59 20.02 0.83
C CYS A 143 1.48 20.50 1.99
N LEU A 144 1.87 21.78 1.99
CA LEU A 144 2.59 22.43 3.11
C LEU A 144 1.76 22.44 4.40
N HIS A 145 0.45 22.68 4.35
CA HIS A 145 -0.42 22.57 5.53
C HIS A 145 -0.59 21.13 6.01
N GLY A 146 -0.71 20.16 5.11
CA GLY A 146 -0.75 18.73 5.46
C GLY A 146 0.55 18.25 6.10
N LEU A 147 1.70 18.68 5.55
CA LEU A 147 3.03 18.47 6.12
C LEU A 147 3.19 19.19 7.46
N ALA A 148 2.67 20.41 7.61
CA ALA A 148 2.71 21.17 8.86
C ALA A 148 1.81 20.56 9.95
N TRP A 149 0.64 20.02 9.59
CA TRP A 149 -0.22 19.24 10.49
C TRP A 149 0.44 17.92 10.90
N CYS A 150 1.09 17.23 9.96
CA CYS A 150 1.91 16.07 10.28
C CYS A 150 3.05 16.44 11.24
N TRP A 151 3.71 17.57 10.99
CA TRP A 151 4.78 18.08 11.84
C TRP A 151 4.29 18.49 13.22
N SER A 152 3.10 19.07 13.35
CA SER A 152 2.52 19.45 14.65
C SER A 152 2.11 18.22 15.47
N VAL A 153 1.57 17.19 14.82
CA VAL A 153 1.29 15.88 15.43
C VAL A 153 2.60 15.20 15.85
N PHE A 154 3.62 15.19 14.99
CA PHE A 154 4.96 14.68 15.31
C PHE A 154 5.61 15.45 16.47
N SER A 155 5.56 16.78 16.48
CA SER A 155 6.06 17.63 17.57
C SER A 155 5.36 17.33 18.89
N SER A 156 4.05 17.08 18.84
CA SER A 156 3.25 16.75 20.03
C SER A 156 3.59 15.36 20.56
N ALA A 157 3.76 14.39 19.67
CA ALA A 157 4.22 13.05 20.01
C ALA A 157 5.67 13.05 20.55
N ALA A 158 6.56 13.83 19.95
CA ALA A 158 7.95 14.02 20.40
C ALA A 158 8.02 14.69 21.78
N ARG A 159 7.14 15.65 22.07
CA ARG A 159 7.01 16.26 23.40
C ARG A 159 6.50 15.27 24.45
N LEU A 160 5.54 14.42 24.08
CA LEU A 160 5.07 13.35 24.98
C LEU A 160 6.13 12.26 25.19
N LEU A 161 6.94 11.97 24.17
CA LEU A 161 8.10 11.07 24.26
C LEU A 161 9.18 11.65 25.20
N SER A 162 9.55 12.92 25.09
CA SER A 162 10.58 13.50 25.96
C SER A 162 10.18 13.56 27.44
N VAL A 163 8.89 13.83 27.72
CA VAL A 163 8.37 13.87 29.09
C VAL A 163 8.26 12.47 29.72
N ASN A 164 7.92 11.43 28.94
CA ASN A 164 7.85 10.05 29.46
C ASN A 164 9.21 9.33 29.51
N TRP A 165 10.17 9.71 28.67
CA TRP A 165 11.53 9.15 28.68
C TRP A 165 12.26 9.52 29.99
N PHE A 166 12.08 10.75 30.48
CA PHE A 166 12.69 11.22 31.73
C PHE A 166 12.08 10.59 32.99
N ARG A 167 10.93 9.93 32.87
CA ARG A 167 10.23 9.26 33.98
C ARG A 167 10.48 7.74 34.01
N SER A 168 11.24 7.24 33.02
CA SER A 168 11.63 5.83 32.90
C SER A 168 13.14 5.60 33.07
N CYS A 169 13.92 6.64 33.42
CA CYS A 169 15.28 6.55 33.95
C CYS A 169 15.25 6.73 35.47
#